data_AF-A0A971NIF7-F1
#
_entry.id   AF-A0A971NIF7-F1
#
_cell.length_a   1.000
_cell.length_b   1.000
_cell.length_c   1.000
_cell.angle_alpha   90.00
_cell.angle_beta   90.00
_cell.angle_gamma   90.00
#
_symmetry.space_group_name_H-M   'P 1'
#
loop_
_entity.id
_entity.type
_entity.pdbx_description
1 polymer ?
#
loop_
_entity_poly.entity_id
_entity_poly.type
_entity_poly.pdbx_seq_one_letter_code
_entity_poly.pdbx_strand_id
1 'polypeptide(L)'
;MGVNLPIRRIIFTEIKKFDGEEFRFLSSQETKQIAGRAGRIGIYDVGYVACMEDDIKFIENNLEVQDDEIENAAVAPSETILNIGGLPLKEKLALWGTREESLSYYRKKDVRDFILILDRLKPYKLPESVEWRLMMLPFDVNDEALLNQFICYVEECFTQKAAMLSKPELTAHSLSIYEEYYQKINLYYSFSKSLNLDFDEQWVYESRKLISEEINQLL
;
A
#
# COMPACT_ATOMS: atom_id res chain seq x y z
N MET A 1 -8.13 5.76 -7.27
CA MET A 1 -9.06 6.88 -7.57
C MET A 1 -8.31 8.19 -7.36
N GLY A 2 -8.46 9.20 -8.23
CA GLY A 2 -7.81 10.50 -7.99
C GLY A 2 -7.44 11.34 -9.20
N VAL A 3 -7.52 10.79 -10.42
CA VAL A 3 -7.22 11.53 -11.65
C VAL A 3 -8.51 11.96 -12.35
N ASN A 4 -8.56 13.21 -12.79
CA ASN A 4 -9.72 13.78 -13.47
C ASN A 4 -9.57 13.61 -15.00
N LEU A 5 -10.01 12.47 -15.52
CA LEU A 5 -9.92 12.15 -16.94
C LEU A 5 -11.28 12.36 -17.64
N PRO A 6 -11.37 13.15 -18.73
CA PRO A 6 -12.57 13.20 -19.55
C PRO A 6 -12.66 11.94 -20.43
N ILE A 7 -13.38 10.92 -19.96
CA ILE A 7 -13.47 9.63 -20.66
C ILE A 7 -14.85 9.51 -21.32
N ARG A 8 -14.87 9.25 -22.64
CA ARG A 8 -16.12 9.00 -23.38
C ARG A 8 -16.59 7.56 -23.28
N ARG A 9 -15.65 6.61 -23.30
CA ARG A 9 -15.92 5.18 -23.31
C ARG A 9 -14.90 4.43 -22.48
N ILE A 10 -15.37 3.48 -21.68
CA ILE A 10 -14.57 2.46 -21.02
C ILE A 10 -14.71 1.14 -21.78
N ILE A 11 -13.61 0.42 -21.96
CA ILE A 11 -13.60 -0.92 -22.55
C ILE A 11 -12.92 -1.86 -21.56
N PHE A 12 -13.68 -2.81 -21.00
CA PHE A 12 -13.14 -3.86 -20.15
C PHE A 12 -12.47 -4.93 -21.02
N THR A 13 -11.17 -5.09 -20.87
CA THR A 13 -10.39 -6.14 -21.56
C THR A 13 -10.40 -7.46 -20.81
N GLU A 14 -10.54 -7.40 -19.47
CA GLU A 14 -10.66 -8.56 -18.59
C GLU A 14 -11.67 -8.25 -17.47
N ILE A 15 -12.33 -9.30 -16.96
CA ILE A 15 -13.29 -9.21 -15.85
C ILE A 15 -12.77 -9.84 -14.56
N LYS A 16 -11.50 -10.24 -14.54
CA LYS A 16 -10.81 -10.79 -13.37
C LYS A 16 -9.65 -9.88 -12.98
N LYS A 17 -9.33 -9.89 -11.68
CA LYS A 17 -8.18 -9.19 -11.12
C LYS A 17 -7.51 -10.09 -10.09
N PHE A 18 -6.20 -9.92 -9.92
CA PHE A 18 -5.49 -10.43 -8.75
C PHE A 18 -5.75 -9.48 -7.57
N ASP A 19 -6.15 -10.03 -6.42
CA ASP A 19 -6.41 -9.24 -5.20
C ASP A 19 -5.33 -9.40 -4.12
N GLY A 20 -4.23 -10.08 -4.45
CA GLY A 20 -3.13 -10.39 -3.54
C GLY A 20 -3.05 -11.86 -3.17
N GLU A 21 -4.16 -12.60 -3.27
CA GLU A 21 -4.20 -14.04 -2.97
C GLU A 21 -4.60 -14.87 -4.19
N GLU A 22 -5.61 -14.44 -4.95
CA GLU A 22 -6.05 -15.16 -6.14
C GLU A 22 -6.58 -14.25 -7.25
N PHE A 23 -6.75 -14.84 -8.44
CA PHE A 23 -7.48 -14.19 -9.52
C PHE A 23 -8.98 -14.40 -9.34
N ARG A 24 -9.69 -13.35 -8.96
CA ARG A 24 -11.15 -13.35 -8.79
C ARG A 24 -11.84 -12.41 -9.75
N PHE A 25 -13.15 -12.59 -9.93
CA PHE A 25 -13.97 -11.68 -10.71
C PHE A 25 -14.09 -10.29 -10.04
N LEU A 26 -14.31 -9.26 -10.85
CA LEU A 26 -14.64 -7.91 -10.37
C LEU A 26 -15.97 -7.92 -9.61
N SER A 27 -16.03 -7.22 -8.48
CA SER A 27 -17.31 -6.98 -7.79
C SER A 27 -18.18 -5.98 -8.56
N SER A 28 -19.50 -5.98 -8.29
CA SER A 28 -20.42 -4.97 -8.85
C SER A 28 -19.93 -3.54 -8.57
N GLN A 29 -19.49 -3.27 -7.34
CA GLN A 29 -18.94 -1.98 -6.95
C GLN A 29 -17.66 -1.61 -7.73
N GLU A 30 -16.74 -2.56 -7.94
CA GLU A 30 -15.54 -2.35 -8.75
C GLU A 30 -15.91 -2.05 -10.20
N THR A 31 -16.84 -2.81 -10.80
CA THR A 31 -17.35 -2.60 -12.15
C THR A 31 -17.99 -1.22 -12.29
N LYS A 32 -18.92 -0.84 -11.40
CA LYS A 32 -19.58 0.47 -11.41
C LYS A 32 -18.60 1.62 -11.21
N GLN A 33 -17.60 1.45 -10.35
CA GLN A 33 -16.58 2.47 -10.10
C GLN A 33 -15.72 2.74 -11.34
N ILE A 34 -15.36 1.68 -12.08
CA ILE A 34 -14.58 1.79 -13.33
C ILE A 34 -15.47 2.35 -14.45
N ALA A 35 -16.66 1.77 -14.66
CA ALA A 35 -17.61 2.18 -15.68
C ALA A 35 -18.06 3.64 -15.52
N GLY A 36 -18.31 4.08 -14.28
CA GLY A 36 -18.73 5.45 -13.95
C GLY A 36 -17.66 6.51 -14.22
N ARG A 37 -16.46 6.13 -14.66
CA ARG A 37 -15.48 7.08 -15.22
C ARG A 37 -15.86 7.55 -16.62
N ALA A 38 -16.67 6.79 -17.36
CA ALA A 38 -17.19 7.21 -18.65
C ALA A 38 -18.36 8.19 -18.48
N GLY A 39 -18.34 9.27 -19.27
CA GLY A 39 -19.34 10.31 -19.22
C GLY A 39 -18.96 11.42 -18.25
N ARG A 40 -19.10 12.65 -18.71
CA ARG A 40 -18.84 13.87 -17.94
C ARG A 40 -19.74 14.97 -18.44
N ILE A 41 -20.61 15.46 -17.56
CA ILE A 41 -21.55 16.55 -17.85
C ILE A 41 -20.78 17.73 -18.45
N GLY A 42 -21.22 18.19 -19.63
CA GLY A 42 -20.62 19.30 -20.37
C GLY A 42 -19.41 18.95 -21.24
N ILE A 43 -18.96 17.69 -21.28
CA ILE A 43 -17.92 17.20 -22.21
C ILE A 43 -18.43 15.98 -22.99
N TYR A 44 -18.87 14.96 -22.26
CA TYR A 44 -19.48 13.74 -22.78
C TYR A 44 -20.74 13.45 -21.96
N ASP A 45 -21.87 14.04 -22.32
CA ASP A 45 -23.11 13.92 -21.53
C ASP A 45 -23.60 12.46 -21.40
N VAL A 46 -23.16 11.59 -22.32
CA VAL A 46 -23.39 10.14 -22.28
C VAL A 46 -22.05 9.40 -22.28
N GLY A 47 -21.86 8.54 -21.29
CA GLY A 47 -20.74 7.59 -21.21
C GLY A 47 -21.10 6.23 -21.81
N TYR A 48 -20.14 5.57 -22.43
CA TYR A 48 -20.32 4.21 -22.98
C TYR A 48 -19.42 3.21 -22.26
N VAL A 49 -19.91 1.99 -22.10
CA VAL A 49 -19.15 0.86 -21.57
C VAL A 49 -19.20 -0.27 -22.60
N ALA A 50 -18.05 -0.88 -22.87
CA ALA A 50 -17.93 -2.06 -23.70
C ALA A 50 -17.01 -3.08 -23.02
N CYS A 51 -17.01 -4.32 -23.51
CA CYS A 51 -16.12 -5.39 -23.07
C CYS A 51 -15.83 -6.34 -24.23
N MET A 52 -14.99 -7.35 -24.00
CA MET A 52 -14.83 -8.47 -24.93
C MET A 52 -16.14 -9.27 -25.04
N GLU A 53 -16.37 -9.90 -26.18
CA GLU A 53 -17.70 -10.41 -26.59
C GLU A 53 -18.32 -11.40 -25.59
N ASP A 54 -17.51 -12.24 -24.96
CA ASP A 54 -17.96 -13.25 -24.00
C ASP A 54 -18.36 -12.69 -22.61
N ASP A 55 -17.96 -11.45 -22.30
CA ASP A 55 -18.07 -10.87 -20.94
C ASP A 55 -19.28 -9.93 -20.77
N ILE A 56 -20.06 -9.66 -21.83
CA ILE A 56 -21.10 -8.62 -21.82
C ILE A 56 -22.17 -8.84 -20.76
N LYS A 57 -22.64 -10.08 -20.61
CA LYS A 57 -23.65 -10.44 -19.61
C LYS A 57 -23.15 -10.23 -18.18
N PHE A 58 -21.86 -10.47 -17.94
CA PHE A 58 -21.26 -10.27 -16.64
C PHE A 58 -21.23 -8.78 -16.28
N ILE A 59 -20.79 -7.93 -17.22
CA ILE A 59 -20.73 -6.48 -17.02
C ILE A 59 -22.13 -5.88 -16.85
N GLU A 60 -23.09 -6.25 -17.70
CA GLU A 60 -24.49 -5.79 -17.57
C GLU A 60 -25.07 -6.13 -16.21
N ASN A 61 -24.97 -7.39 -15.78
CA ASN A 61 -25.45 -7.83 -14.47
C ASN A 61 -24.78 -7.05 -13.33
N ASN A 62 -23.46 -6.86 -13.38
CA ASN A 62 -22.72 -6.11 -12.36
C ASN A 62 -23.08 -4.61 -12.33
N LEU A 63 -23.52 -4.02 -13.44
CA LEU A 63 -23.95 -2.61 -13.47
C LEU A 63 -25.37 -2.43 -12.92
N GLU A 64 -26.24 -3.43 -13.09
CA GLU A 64 -27.66 -3.37 -12.68
C GLU A 64 -27.93 -3.85 -11.26
N VAL A 65 -27.12 -4.79 -10.74
CA VAL A 65 -27.29 -5.33 -9.39
C VAL A 65 -27.28 -4.22 -8.34
N GLN A 66 -28.12 -4.32 -7.31
CA GLN A 66 -28.05 -3.41 -6.16
C GLN A 66 -26.86 -3.82 -5.29
N ASP A 67 -26.08 -2.83 -4.85
CA ASP A 67 -24.91 -3.10 -3.99
C ASP A 67 -25.38 -3.48 -2.59
N ASP A 68 -24.75 -4.51 -2.01
CA ASP A 68 -24.99 -4.90 -0.63
C ASP A 68 -24.58 -3.78 0.34
N GLU A 69 -25.31 -3.68 1.47
CA GLU A 69 -24.97 -2.73 2.52
C GLU A 69 -23.63 -3.09 3.18
N ILE A 70 -22.87 -2.08 3.58
CA ILE A 70 -21.63 -2.30 4.31
C ILE A 70 -21.96 -2.72 5.74
N GLU A 71 -21.74 -4.00 6.05
CA GLU A 71 -22.04 -4.56 7.37
C GLU A 71 -20.95 -4.30 8.42
N ASN A 72 -19.70 -4.11 7.96
CA ASN A 72 -18.53 -4.15 8.85
C ASN A 72 -17.51 -3.04 8.56
N ALA A 73 -17.01 -2.41 9.62
CA ALA A 73 -15.86 -1.51 9.57
C ALA A 73 -14.57 -2.22 10.00
N ALA A 74 -13.46 -1.94 9.31
CA ALA A 74 -12.16 -2.53 9.66
C ALA A 74 -11.45 -1.74 10.77
N VAL A 75 -11.07 -2.42 11.86
CA VAL A 75 -10.33 -1.84 12.98
C VAL A 75 -8.88 -2.33 12.94
N ALA A 76 -7.94 -1.41 13.14
CA ALA A 76 -6.50 -1.71 13.24
C ALA A 76 -6.08 -1.79 14.72
N PRO A 77 -4.96 -2.48 15.05
CA PRO A 77 -4.36 -2.34 16.37
C PRO A 77 -3.97 -0.87 16.61
N SER A 78 -4.06 -0.42 17.86
CA SER A 78 -3.66 0.92 18.27
C SER A 78 -2.44 0.88 19.18
N GLU A 79 -1.76 2.02 19.34
CA GLU A 79 -0.60 2.17 20.24
C GLU A 79 -0.88 1.77 21.69
N THR A 80 -2.16 1.76 22.09
CA THR A 80 -2.56 1.29 23.42
C THR A 80 -2.15 -0.16 23.70
N ILE A 81 -1.90 -0.96 22.65
CA ILE A 81 -1.40 -2.34 22.77
C ILE A 81 -0.03 -2.38 23.46
N LEU A 82 0.78 -1.33 23.35
CA LEU A 82 2.09 -1.24 23.99
C LEU A 82 1.99 -1.23 25.52
N ASN A 83 0.88 -0.73 26.07
CA ASN A 83 0.65 -0.67 27.51
C ASN A 83 0.36 -2.05 28.13
N ILE A 84 0.11 -3.08 27.32
CA ILE A 84 -0.10 -4.44 27.80
C ILE A 84 1.27 -5.01 28.20
N GLY A 85 1.51 -5.15 29.50
CA GLY A 85 2.76 -5.72 30.02
C GLY A 85 2.85 -7.24 29.84
N GLY A 86 4.08 -7.77 29.93
CA GLY A 86 4.34 -9.20 30.10
C GLY A 86 4.51 -10.02 28.82
N LEU A 87 4.30 -9.44 27.64
CA LEU A 87 4.53 -10.09 26.34
C LEU A 87 5.30 -9.15 25.41
N PRO A 88 6.07 -9.64 24.43
CA PRO A 88 6.62 -8.82 23.33
C PRO A 88 5.54 -8.34 22.36
N LEU A 89 5.75 -7.20 21.70
CA LEU A 89 4.80 -6.60 20.74
C LEU A 89 4.26 -7.59 19.70
N LYS A 90 5.12 -8.45 19.11
CA LYS A 90 4.68 -9.48 18.16
C LYS A 90 3.61 -10.41 18.75
N GLU A 91 3.82 -10.88 19.98
CA GLU A 91 2.87 -11.77 20.66
C GLU A 91 1.59 -11.03 21.02
N LYS A 92 1.68 -9.75 21.42
CA LYS A 92 0.50 -8.90 21.65
C LYS A 92 -0.35 -8.78 20.38
N LEU A 93 0.27 -8.55 19.22
CA LEU A 93 -0.41 -8.44 17.93
C LEU A 93 -1.01 -9.77 17.48
N ALA A 94 -0.31 -10.88 17.66
CA ALA A 94 -0.85 -12.22 17.35
C ALA A 94 -2.08 -12.55 18.22
N LEU A 95 -2.04 -12.23 19.51
CA LEU A 95 -3.20 -12.36 20.40
C LEU A 95 -4.31 -11.39 20.02
N TRP A 96 -3.98 -10.16 19.62
CA TRP A 96 -4.96 -9.20 19.14
C TRP A 96 -5.64 -9.74 17.89
N GLY A 97 -4.92 -10.27 16.91
CA GLY A 97 -5.48 -10.80 15.66
C GLY A 97 -6.39 -12.02 15.84
N THR A 98 -6.12 -12.86 16.86
CA THR A 98 -6.90 -14.10 17.11
C THR A 98 -8.11 -13.91 18.03
N ARG A 99 -8.18 -12.81 18.80
CA ARG A 99 -9.35 -12.52 19.63
C ARG A 99 -10.56 -12.18 18.76
N GLU A 100 -11.72 -12.73 19.08
CA GLU A 100 -12.97 -12.35 18.43
C GLU A 100 -13.38 -10.91 18.81
N GLU A 101 -13.93 -10.18 17.86
CA GLU A 101 -14.54 -8.88 18.13
C GLU A 101 -15.91 -9.07 18.78
N SER A 102 -16.14 -8.33 19.87
CA SER A 102 -17.41 -8.41 20.60
C SER A 102 -18.59 -7.78 19.84
N LEU A 103 -18.28 -6.91 18.88
CA LEU A 103 -19.26 -6.15 18.11
C LEU A 103 -19.26 -6.68 16.67
N SER A 104 -20.39 -7.19 16.22
CA SER A 104 -20.55 -7.87 14.92
C SER A 104 -20.41 -6.96 13.70
N TYR A 105 -20.28 -5.65 13.88
CA TYR A 105 -20.08 -4.65 12.83
C TYR A 105 -18.63 -4.16 12.75
N TYR A 106 -17.72 -4.80 13.48
CA TYR A 106 -16.28 -4.59 13.34
C TYR A 106 -15.58 -5.87 12.92
N ARG A 107 -14.66 -5.72 11.97
CA ARG A 107 -13.69 -6.75 11.60
C ARG A 107 -12.27 -6.27 11.88
N LYS A 108 -11.38 -7.17 12.27
CA LYS A 108 -9.96 -6.83 12.45
C LYS A 108 -9.26 -6.71 11.12
N LYS A 109 -8.37 -5.72 11.02
CA LYS A 109 -7.36 -5.72 9.96
C LYS A 109 -6.40 -6.89 10.15
N ASP A 110 -5.90 -7.38 9.04
CA ASP A 110 -4.82 -8.34 9.03
C ASP A 110 -3.55 -7.74 9.65
N VAL A 111 -2.82 -8.56 10.41
CA VAL A 111 -1.58 -8.20 11.10
C VAL A 111 -0.38 -9.04 10.61
N ARG A 112 -0.54 -9.85 9.56
CA ARG A 112 0.53 -10.68 8.98
C ARG A 112 1.76 -9.84 8.62
N ASP A 113 1.57 -8.74 7.91
CA ASP A 113 2.64 -7.83 7.49
C ASP A 113 3.39 -7.21 8.69
N PHE A 114 2.63 -6.83 9.72
CA PHE A 114 3.20 -6.31 10.97
C PHE A 114 4.06 -7.36 11.67
N ILE A 115 3.58 -8.61 11.75
CA ILE A 115 4.33 -9.71 12.35
C ILE A 115 5.61 -10.00 11.54
N LEU A 116 5.52 -9.96 10.21
CA LEU A 116 6.68 -10.14 9.33
C LEU A 116 7.77 -9.10 9.60
N ILE A 117 7.40 -7.81 9.71
CA ILE A 117 8.36 -6.74 10.06
C ILE A 117 9.00 -7.02 11.42
N LEU A 118 8.20 -7.32 12.45
CA LEU A 118 8.71 -7.58 13.80
C LEU A 118 9.65 -8.79 13.87
N ASP A 119 9.40 -9.82 13.07
CA ASP A 119 10.34 -10.94 12.95
C ASP A 119 11.69 -10.53 12.37
N ARG A 120 11.70 -9.63 11.38
CA ARG A 120 12.94 -9.08 10.84
C ARG A 120 13.65 -8.15 11.83
N LEU A 121 12.92 -7.48 12.71
CA LEU A 121 13.48 -6.58 13.73
C LEU A 121 14.04 -7.30 14.96
N LYS A 122 13.67 -8.56 15.19
CA LYS A 122 14.07 -9.38 16.35
C LYS A 122 15.58 -9.35 16.68
N PRO A 123 16.52 -9.41 15.71
CA PRO A 123 17.95 -9.39 16.01
C PRO A 123 18.44 -8.09 16.68
N TYR A 124 17.78 -6.97 16.43
CA TYR A 124 18.20 -5.64 16.86
C TYR A 124 17.75 -5.28 18.28
N LYS A 125 16.85 -6.07 18.89
CA LYS A 125 16.36 -5.89 20.28
C LYS A 125 15.90 -4.46 20.58
N LEU A 126 15.08 -3.92 19.70
CA LEU A 126 14.62 -2.54 19.79
C LEU A 126 13.56 -2.37 20.90
N PRO A 127 13.43 -1.17 21.50
CA PRO A 127 12.28 -0.86 22.35
C PRO A 127 10.97 -0.96 21.56
N GLU A 128 9.88 -1.42 22.18
CA GLU A 128 8.60 -1.62 21.47
C GLU A 128 8.04 -0.33 20.84
N SER A 129 8.33 0.83 21.42
CA SER A 129 7.94 2.13 20.83
C SER A 129 8.67 2.44 19.52
N VAL A 130 9.87 1.90 19.33
CA VAL A 130 10.62 1.99 18.08
C VAL A 130 10.09 0.94 17.10
N GLU A 131 9.90 -0.30 17.56
CA GLU A 131 9.31 -1.37 16.74
C GLU A 131 7.96 -0.94 16.15
N TRP A 132 7.09 -0.35 16.97
CA TRP A 132 5.80 0.18 16.53
C TRP A 132 5.94 1.22 15.40
N ARG A 133 6.84 2.20 15.57
CA ARG A 133 7.07 3.26 14.58
C ARG A 133 7.61 2.73 13.25
N LEU A 134 8.48 1.72 13.31
CA LEU A 134 9.06 1.09 12.12
C LEU A 134 8.04 0.18 11.41
N MET A 135 7.25 -0.57 12.19
CA MET A 135 6.17 -1.42 11.69
C MET A 135 5.08 -0.65 10.95
N MET A 136 4.84 0.61 11.34
CA MET A 136 3.84 1.49 10.72
C MET A 136 4.33 2.23 9.47
N LEU A 137 5.56 1.99 9.01
CA LEU A 137 6.09 2.65 7.82
C LEU A 137 5.31 2.23 6.55
N PRO A 138 4.97 3.18 5.65
CA PRO A 138 4.16 2.88 4.47
C PRO A 138 5.03 2.37 3.32
N PHE A 139 5.29 1.06 3.30
CA PHE A 139 5.92 0.38 2.17
C PHE A 139 5.33 -1.01 1.97
N ASP A 140 5.52 -1.59 0.78
CA ASP A 140 5.12 -2.99 0.54
C ASP A 140 6.15 -3.94 1.15
N VAL A 141 5.74 -4.69 2.18
CA VAL A 141 6.61 -5.65 2.88
C VAL A 141 6.88 -6.92 2.06
N ASN A 142 6.07 -7.17 1.03
CA ASN A 142 6.21 -8.33 0.15
C ASN A 142 7.18 -8.04 -1.02
N ASP A 143 7.53 -6.78 -1.23
CA ASP A 143 8.62 -6.38 -2.12
C ASP A 143 9.96 -6.63 -1.43
N GLU A 144 10.71 -7.62 -1.93
CA GLU A 144 11.99 -8.02 -1.36
C GLU A 144 13.04 -6.89 -1.42
N ALA A 145 13.05 -6.07 -2.46
CA ALA A 145 14.00 -4.98 -2.61
C ALA A 145 13.73 -3.87 -1.58
N LEU A 146 12.46 -3.53 -1.35
CA LEU A 146 12.07 -2.56 -0.32
C LEU A 146 12.30 -3.09 1.09
N LEU A 147 11.97 -4.36 1.35
CA LEU A 147 12.21 -4.98 2.65
C LEU A 147 13.71 -5.04 2.97
N ASN A 148 14.55 -5.39 2.01
CA ASN A 148 16.00 -5.39 2.19
C ASN A 148 16.53 -3.97 2.46
N GLN A 149 16.06 -2.96 1.71
CA GLN A 149 16.42 -1.56 1.95
C GLN A 149 16.00 -1.09 3.34
N PHE A 150 14.81 -1.46 3.80
CA PHE A 150 14.32 -1.17 5.15
C PHE A 150 15.26 -1.76 6.21
N ILE A 151 15.69 -3.02 6.06
CA ILE A 151 16.62 -3.66 7.00
C ILE A 151 18.00 -3.00 6.98
N CYS A 152 18.51 -2.57 5.82
CA CYS A 152 19.74 -1.78 5.76
C CYS A 152 19.63 -0.49 6.60
N TYR A 153 18.50 0.22 6.53
CA TYR A 153 18.29 1.41 7.37
C TYR A 153 18.19 1.10 8.86
N VAL A 154 17.58 -0.02 9.23
CA VAL A 154 17.57 -0.49 10.62
C VAL A 154 19.01 -0.76 11.10
N GLU A 155 19.84 -1.40 10.29
CA GLU A 155 21.25 -1.66 10.61
C GLU A 155 22.07 -0.37 10.77
N GLU A 156 21.93 0.56 9.83
CA GLU A 156 22.61 1.85 9.89
C GLU A 156 22.26 2.61 11.17
N CYS A 157 20.97 2.69 11.51
CA CYS A 157 20.53 3.43 12.69
C CYS A 157 20.88 2.74 14.01
N PHE A 158 20.62 1.45 14.15
CA PHE A 158 20.65 0.78 15.46
C PHE A 158 21.91 -0.03 15.72
N THR A 159 22.62 -0.46 14.68
CA THR A 159 23.89 -1.17 14.80
C THR A 159 25.06 -0.22 14.59
N GLN A 160 25.03 0.56 13.51
CA GLN A 160 26.14 1.46 13.13
C GLN A 160 26.04 2.84 13.80
N LYS A 161 24.88 3.18 14.38
CA LYS A 161 24.59 4.48 15.01
C LYS A 161 24.81 5.66 14.06
N ALA A 162 24.47 5.46 12.79
CA ALA A 162 24.53 6.50 11.77
C ALA A 162 23.59 7.65 12.16
N ALA A 163 24.10 8.88 12.08
CA ALA A 163 23.31 10.09 12.33
C ALA A 163 22.37 10.43 11.15
N MET A 164 22.72 9.96 9.95
CA MET A 164 21.97 10.14 8.71
C MET A 164 22.01 8.83 7.92
N LEU A 165 20.89 8.51 7.28
CA LEU A 165 20.78 7.32 6.44
C LEU A 165 21.47 7.49 5.09
N SER A 166 21.99 6.39 4.56
CA SER A 166 22.45 6.29 3.18
C SER A 166 21.28 6.56 2.21
N LYS A 167 21.57 7.35 1.17
CA LYS A 167 20.62 7.58 0.09
C LYS A 167 20.50 6.29 -0.73
N PRO A 168 19.29 5.87 -1.15
CA PRO A 168 19.14 4.70 -2.00
C PRO A 168 19.90 4.89 -3.33
N GLU A 169 20.36 3.77 -3.89
CA GLU A 169 21.13 3.75 -5.13
C GLU A 169 20.28 3.32 -6.33
N LEU A 170 20.51 3.97 -7.47
CA LEU A 170 19.91 3.61 -8.75
C LEU A 170 20.89 2.70 -9.51
N THR A 171 20.50 1.45 -9.75
CA THR A 171 21.39 0.42 -10.29
C THR A 171 21.35 0.31 -11.82
N ALA A 172 20.25 0.70 -12.44
CA ALA A 172 20.04 0.63 -13.89
C ALA A 172 18.97 1.62 -14.36
N HIS A 173 18.86 1.80 -15.68
CA HIS A 173 17.89 2.69 -16.32
C HIS A 173 16.82 1.90 -17.06
N SER A 174 15.80 1.46 -16.32
CA SER A 174 14.59 0.83 -16.86
C SER A 174 13.36 1.31 -16.09
N LEU A 175 12.18 1.17 -16.71
CA LEU A 175 10.91 1.58 -16.10
C LEU A 175 10.72 0.94 -14.71
N SER A 176 10.88 -0.38 -14.61
CA SER A 176 10.72 -1.11 -13.35
C SER A 176 11.73 -0.67 -12.27
N ILE A 177 12.97 -0.38 -12.65
CA ILE A 177 14.00 0.06 -11.71
C ILE A 177 13.74 1.49 -11.25
N TYR A 178 13.22 2.36 -12.12
CA TYR A 178 12.79 3.70 -11.71
C TYR A 178 11.60 3.67 -10.75
N GLU A 179 10.62 2.80 -10.99
CA GLU A 179 9.49 2.61 -10.06
C GLU A 179 9.96 2.10 -8.70
N GLU A 180 10.80 1.06 -8.67
CA GLU A 180 11.41 0.55 -7.43
C GLU A 180 12.23 1.63 -6.72
N TYR A 181 13.05 2.36 -7.45
CA TYR A 181 13.88 3.44 -6.90
C TYR A 181 13.03 4.58 -6.33
N TYR A 182 11.92 4.94 -6.98
CA TYR A 182 10.96 5.92 -6.45
C TYR A 182 10.38 5.45 -5.12
N GLN A 183 10.02 4.16 -5.00
CA GLN A 183 9.55 3.60 -3.73
C GLN A 183 10.64 3.57 -2.65
N LYS A 184 11.91 3.29 -3.01
CA LYS A 184 13.04 3.39 -2.09
C LYS A 184 13.23 4.81 -1.56
N ILE A 185 13.07 5.85 -2.40
CA ILE A 185 13.10 7.25 -1.95
C ILE A 185 11.94 7.52 -0.97
N ASN A 186 10.75 6.95 -1.20
CA ASN A 186 9.62 7.08 -0.28
C ASN A 186 9.87 6.43 1.07
N LEU A 187 10.48 5.25 1.05
CA LEU A 187 10.89 4.54 2.26
C LEU A 187 11.96 5.34 3.02
N TYR A 188 12.99 5.85 2.33
CA TYR A 188 14.03 6.72 2.93
C TYR A 188 13.42 7.91 3.66
N TYR A 189 12.53 8.64 2.99
CA TYR A 189 11.84 9.79 3.58
C TYR A 189 11.00 9.40 4.81
N SER A 190 10.17 8.35 4.66
CA SER A 190 9.23 7.94 5.71
C SER A 190 9.97 7.40 6.94
N PHE A 191 11.03 6.64 6.73
CA PHE A 191 11.90 6.13 7.78
C PHE A 191 12.58 7.28 8.54
N SER A 192 13.18 8.21 7.80
CA SER A 192 13.88 9.38 8.38
C SER A 192 12.93 10.24 9.22
N LYS A 193 11.73 10.54 8.70
CA LYS A 193 10.70 11.28 9.43
C LYS A 193 10.20 10.52 10.66
N SER A 194 9.94 9.21 10.56
CA SER A 194 9.41 8.38 11.66
C SER A 194 10.36 8.31 12.86
N LEU A 195 11.68 8.22 12.58
CA LEU A 195 12.70 8.22 13.63
C LEU A 195 13.25 9.61 13.99
N ASN A 196 12.76 10.67 13.34
CA ASN A 196 13.24 12.05 13.52
C ASN A 196 14.76 12.18 13.28
N LEU A 197 15.25 11.54 12.22
CA LEU A 197 16.63 11.63 11.75
C LEU A 197 16.82 12.90 10.91
N ASP A 198 18.06 13.37 10.85
CA ASP A 198 18.42 14.42 9.91
C ASP A 198 18.53 13.84 8.50
N PHE A 199 17.98 14.55 7.52
CA PHE A 199 18.06 14.15 6.12
C PHE A 199 17.85 15.32 5.16
N ASP A 200 18.32 15.14 3.92
CA ASP A 200 18.25 16.13 2.86
C ASP A 200 16.86 16.11 2.19
N GLU A 201 15.94 16.93 2.71
CA GLU A 201 14.57 17.03 2.22
C GLU A 201 14.49 17.59 0.79
N GLN A 202 15.38 18.51 0.43
CA GLN A 202 15.45 19.06 -0.92
C GLN A 202 15.81 17.96 -1.93
N TRP A 203 16.83 17.15 -1.62
CA TRP A 203 17.19 16.01 -2.46
C TRP A 203 16.03 15.03 -2.64
N VAL A 204 15.26 14.71 -1.59
CA VAL A 204 14.09 13.83 -1.71
C VAL A 204 13.09 14.37 -2.73
N TYR A 205 12.76 15.67 -2.66
CA TYR A 205 11.79 16.28 -3.58
C TYR A 205 12.32 16.34 -5.01
N GLU A 206 13.57 16.73 -5.20
CA GLU A 206 14.21 16.81 -6.52
C GLU A 206 14.35 15.42 -7.16
N SER A 207 14.80 14.41 -6.41
CA SER A 207 14.93 13.04 -6.89
C SER A 207 13.57 12.44 -7.25
N ARG A 208 12.52 12.63 -6.43
CA ARG A 208 11.17 12.18 -6.79
C ARG A 208 10.68 12.80 -8.09
N LYS A 209 10.91 14.11 -8.27
CA LYS A 209 10.50 14.82 -9.47
C LYS A 209 11.23 14.28 -10.70
N LEU A 210 12.55 14.18 -10.64
CA LEU A 210 13.38 13.68 -11.74
C LEU A 210 12.97 12.26 -12.13
N ILE A 211 12.85 11.35 -11.16
CA ILE A 211 12.49 9.96 -11.44
C ILE A 211 11.06 9.85 -11.98
N SER A 212 10.13 10.70 -11.51
CA SER A 212 8.80 10.76 -12.10
C SER A 212 8.82 11.25 -13.56
N GLU A 213 9.70 12.18 -13.91
CA GLU A 213 9.88 12.64 -15.30
C GLU A 213 10.47 11.53 -16.18
N GLU A 214 11.46 10.79 -15.68
CA GLU A 214 12.06 9.63 -16.38
C GLU A 214 11.05 8.49 -16.61
N ILE A 215 10.25 8.15 -15.60
CA ILE A 215 9.15 7.16 -15.72
C ILE A 215 8.19 7.60 -16.82
N ASN A 216 7.76 8.87 -16.80
CA ASN A 216 6.83 9.40 -17.80
C ASN A 216 7.40 9.44 -19.22
N GLN A 217 8.73 9.51 -19.39
CA GLN A 217 9.36 9.45 -20.72
C GLN A 217 9.42 8.03 -21.29
N LEU A 218 9.42 7.00 -20.44
CA LEU A 218 9.47 5.60 -20.85
C LEU A 218 8.09 4.96 -21.05
N LEU A 219 7.02 5.59 -20.55
CA LEU A 219 5.62 5.20 -20.73
C LEU A 219 5.04 5.71 -22.06
#